data_AF-A0A7K5Q804-F1
#
_entry.id   AF-A0A7K5Q804-F1
#
_cell.length_a   1.000
_cell.length_b   1.000
_cell.length_c   1.000
_cell.angle_alpha   90.00
_cell.angle_beta   90.00
_cell.angle_gamma   90.00
#
_symmetry.space_group_name_H-M   'P 1'
#
loop_
_entity.id
_entity.type
_entity.pdbx_description
1 polymer ?
#
loop_
_entity_poly.entity_id
_entity_poly.type
_entity_poly.pdbx_seq_one_letter_code
_entity_poly.pdbx_strand_id
1 'polypeptide(L)'
;EKRLSRGISHASSTIVSLARSHVSSNGSSSEHLLEMPICTFQLPDLTVYSEDFRSFIERDLIEQSMLVALEQAGRLNWWVTVDPSCQRLLPLATTGDGNCLLHAASLGMWGFHDRDLMLRKSLYTLMDKGVEREALRRRWRWQQTQQNKESGLVYTEEEWQKEWDELIKLASSEPRVHYSTNGGSCSGVESSEEPVYESLEEFHVFVLAHVLKRPIVVVADTMLRDSGGEAFAPIPFGGIYLPLEVPANKCHRSPLVLAYDQAHFSALVSMEHKENTKDQAVIPLTDSEHKLLPVHFAVDPGKEWQWGKDDSDNVKLASVTLSLEAKLHLLHSYMNVRWITLPCDMQ
;
A
#
# COMPACT_ATOMS: atom_id res chain seq x y z
N GLU A 1 19.54 1.82 -23.63
CA GLU A 1 19.46 0.34 -23.69
C GLU A 1 18.04 -0.07 -23.31
N LYS A 2 17.40 -0.99 -24.04
CA LYS A 2 16.06 -1.48 -23.66
C LYS A 2 16.22 -2.23 -22.33
N ARG A 3 15.58 -1.74 -21.25
CA ARG A 3 15.38 -2.50 -20.00
C ARG A 3 14.76 -3.83 -20.46
N LEU A 4 15.51 -4.92 -20.33
CA LEU A 4 15.00 -6.22 -20.72
C LEU A 4 13.76 -6.46 -19.85
N SER A 5 12.70 -7.07 -20.38
CA SER A 5 11.49 -7.40 -19.60
C SER A 5 11.80 -8.54 -18.62
N ARG A 6 12.69 -8.24 -17.69
CA ARG A 6 13.28 -9.12 -16.69
C ARG A 6 12.77 -8.62 -15.34
N GLY A 7 12.53 -9.60 -14.47
CA GLY A 7 11.84 -9.40 -13.21
C GLY A 7 11.48 -10.78 -12.66
N ILE A 8 11.24 -10.86 -11.35
CA ILE A 8 11.05 -12.13 -10.65
C ILE A 8 9.92 -12.95 -11.30
N SER A 9 8.85 -12.29 -11.73
CA SER A 9 7.70 -12.93 -12.40
C SER A 9 7.99 -13.50 -13.79
N HIS A 10 9.12 -13.14 -14.40
CA HIS A 10 9.54 -13.63 -15.73
C HIS A 10 10.65 -14.68 -15.66
N ALA A 11 11.27 -14.89 -14.48
CA ALA A 11 12.39 -15.82 -14.33
C ALA A 11 12.00 -17.29 -14.58
N SER A 12 10.79 -17.70 -14.17
CA SER A 12 10.21 -19.00 -14.51
C SER A 12 8.68 -18.90 -14.64
N SER A 13 8.21 -18.70 -15.87
CA SER A 13 6.78 -18.50 -16.15
C SER A 13 5.91 -19.68 -15.69
N THR A 14 6.40 -20.92 -15.82
CA THR A 14 5.68 -22.12 -15.39
C THR A 14 5.50 -22.17 -13.87
N ILE A 15 6.57 -21.90 -13.10
CA ILE A 15 6.50 -21.91 -11.62
C ILE A 15 5.61 -20.77 -11.13
N VAL A 16 5.76 -19.57 -11.72
CA VAL A 16 4.97 -18.40 -11.34
C VAL A 16 3.48 -18.61 -11.69
N SER A 17 3.18 -19.21 -12.85
CA SER A 17 1.80 -19.55 -13.23
C SER A 17 1.17 -20.59 -12.31
N LEU A 18 1.93 -21.61 -11.91
CA LEU A 18 1.48 -22.60 -10.93
C LEU A 18 1.26 -21.97 -9.54
N ALA A 19 2.18 -21.12 -9.09
CA ALA A 19 2.04 -20.42 -7.81
C ALA A 19 0.78 -19.55 -7.78
N ARG A 20 0.49 -18.82 -8.87
CA ARG A 20 -0.76 -18.04 -9.01
C ARG A 20 -1.99 -18.91 -8.98
N SER A 21 -2.00 -20.04 -9.70
CA SER A 21 -3.18 -20.92 -9.72
C SER A 21 -3.49 -21.52 -8.35
N HIS A 22 -2.47 -21.78 -7.53
CA HIS A 22 -2.65 -22.18 -6.13
C HIS A 22 -3.29 -21.07 -5.27
N VAL A 23 -2.82 -19.82 -5.42
CA VAL A 23 -3.43 -18.68 -4.71
C VAL A 23 -4.89 -18.49 -5.18
N SER A 24 -5.16 -18.65 -6.48
CA SER A 24 -6.49 -18.50 -7.10
C SER A 24 -7.49 -19.58 -6.76
N SER A 25 -7.08 -20.85 -6.76
CA SER A 25 -7.96 -21.99 -6.51
C SER A 25 -8.47 -22.02 -5.07
N ASN A 26 -7.64 -21.60 -4.10
CA ASN A 26 -8.03 -21.50 -2.70
C ASN A 26 -9.09 -20.40 -2.42
N GLY A 27 -9.31 -19.46 -3.34
CA GLY A 27 -10.33 -18.39 -3.21
C GLY A 27 -11.72 -18.72 -3.77
N SER A 28 -11.94 -19.92 -4.34
CA SER A 28 -13.16 -20.25 -5.11
C SER A 28 -14.33 -20.84 -4.30
N SER A 29 -14.10 -21.20 -3.03
CA SER A 29 -15.16 -21.69 -2.14
C SER A 29 -15.61 -20.56 -1.22
N SER A 30 -16.90 -20.24 -1.25
CA SER A 30 -17.54 -19.00 -0.76
C SER A 30 -17.38 -18.68 0.73
N GLU A 31 -16.58 -19.43 1.49
CA GLU A 31 -16.30 -19.16 2.91
C GLU A 31 -14.82 -19.33 3.31
N HIS A 32 -13.95 -19.82 2.42
CA HIS A 32 -12.53 -19.97 2.72
C HIS A 32 -11.70 -18.85 2.10
N LEU A 33 -11.19 -18.02 3.00
CA LEU A 33 -10.23 -16.94 2.79
C LEU A 33 -9.04 -17.41 1.98
N LEU A 34 -8.55 -16.54 1.09
CA LEU A 34 -7.21 -16.65 0.53
C LEU A 34 -6.24 -17.01 1.65
N GLU A 35 -5.59 -18.18 1.58
CA GLU A 35 -4.55 -18.56 2.53
C GLU A 35 -3.34 -17.66 2.27
N MET A 36 -3.30 -16.52 2.97
CA MET A 36 -2.30 -15.50 2.80
C MET A 36 -1.01 -15.90 3.53
N PRO A 37 0.17 -15.77 2.90
CA PRO A 37 1.42 -16.09 3.56
C PRO A 37 1.65 -15.11 4.72
N ILE A 38 2.07 -15.67 5.86
CA ILE A 38 2.44 -14.90 7.04
C ILE A 38 3.78 -14.17 6.81
N CYS A 39 4.62 -14.69 5.93
CA CYS A 39 5.94 -14.14 5.63
C CYS A 39 5.88 -12.96 4.66
N THR A 40 6.91 -12.12 4.72
CA THR A 40 7.24 -11.11 3.72
C THR A 40 8.33 -11.68 2.85
N PHE A 41 8.25 -11.45 1.55
CA PHE A 41 9.32 -11.81 0.61
C PHE A 41 10.63 -11.10 1.00
N GLN A 42 11.75 -11.82 0.91
CA GLN A 42 13.09 -11.28 1.13
C GLN A 42 13.94 -11.55 -0.10
N LEU A 43 14.84 -10.62 -0.41
CA LEU A 43 15.84 -10.83 -1.45
C LEU A 43 16.93 -11.77 -0.93
N PRO A 44 17.42 -12.73 -1.74
CA PRO A 44 18.62 -13.47 -1.40
C PRO A 44 19.79 -12.52 -1.14
N ASP A 45 20.74 -12.95 -0.32
CA ASP A 45 21.97 -12.19 -0.07
C ASP A 45 22.75 -11.96 -1.36
N LEU A 46 22.61 -10.77 -1.94
CA LEU A 46 23.29 -10.38 -3.19
C LEU A 46 24.76 -9.99 -2.93
N THR A 47 25.14 -9.79 -1.67
CA THR A 47 26.51 -9.36 -1.30
C THR A 47 27.55 -10.47 -1.52
N VAL A 48 27.10 -11.71 -1.69
CA VAL A 48 27.95 -12.88 -1.97
C VAL A 48 28.46 -12.92 -3.41
N TYR A 49 27.90 -12.11 -4.31
CA TYR A 49 28.28 -12.07 -5.72
C TYR A 49 29.22 -10.89 -6.04
N SER A 50 29.85 -10.92 -7.21
CA SER A 50 30.72 -9.82 -7.65
C SER A 50 29.96 -8.51 -7.80
N GLU A 51 30.66 -7.39 -7.60
CA GLU A 51 30.09 -6.04 -7.68
C GLU A 51 29.39 -5.78 -9.02
N ASP A 52 30.00 -6.19 -10.14
CA ASP A 52 29.40 -6.05 -11.48
C ASP A 52 28.08 -6.80 -11.61
N PHE A 53 28.02 -8.05 -11.11
CA PHE A 53 26.80 -8.85 -11.18
C PHE A 53 25.73 -8.32 -10.23
N ARG A 54 26.12 -7.95 -9.01
CA ARG A 54 25.22 -7.34 -8.03
C ARG A 54 24.60 -6.06 -8.59
N SER A 55 25.41 -5.15 -9.12
CA SER A 55 24.95 -3.88 -9.70
C SER A 55 24.00 -4.12 -10.88
N PHE A 56 24.31 -5.14 -11.69
CA PHE A 56 23.44 -5.55 -12.79
C PHE A 56 22.06 -6.03 -12.32
N ILE A 57 22.01 -6.87 -11.27
CA ILE A 57 20.77 -7.37 -10.68
C ILE A 57 19.99 -6.25 -9.98
N GLU A 58 20.66 -5.40 -9.20
CA GLU A 58 20.04 -4.29 -8.49
C GLU A 58 19.42 -3.27 -9.45
N ARG A 59 20.03 -3.03 -10.62
CA ARG A 59 19.45 -2.15 -11.65
C ARG A 59 18.15 -2.71 -12.25
N ASP A 60 17.97 -4.02 -12.23
CA ASP A 60 16.81 -4.69 -12.83
C ASP A 60 15.69 -4.90 -11.80
N LEU A 61 16.05 -5.35 -10.58
CA LEU A 61 15.11 -5.72 -9.53
C LEU A 61 14.69 -4.57 -8.62
N ILE A 62 15.50 -3.52 -8.47
CA ILE A 62 15.23 -2.42 -7.54
C ILE A 62 14.77 -1.19 -8.30
N GLU A 63 13.74 -0.52 -7.79
CA GLU A 63 13.30 0.77 -8.31
C GLU A 63 14.22 1.88 -7.80
N GLN A 64 15.33 2.08 -8.51
CA GLN A 64 16.45 2.94 -8.09
C GLN A 64 16.04 4.40 -7.90
N SER A 65 15.15 4.94 -8.74
CA SER A 65 14.66 6.32 -8.63
C SER A 65 13.93 6.54 -7.32
N MET A 66 12.99 5.66 -6.98
CA MET A 66 12.23 5.69 -5.73
C MET A 66 13.14 5.49 -4.51
N LEU A 67 14.09 4.55 -4.58
CA LEU A 67 15.06 4.32 -3.50
C LEU A 67 15.83 5.60 -3.18
N VAL A 68 16.41 6.22 -4.20
CA VAL A 68 17.20 7.45 -4.05
C VAL A 68 16.33 8.61 -3.56
N ALA A 69 15.15 8.80 -4.14
CA ALA A 69 14.25 9.89 -3.77
C ALA A 69 13.80 9.80 -2.30
N LEU A 70 13.36 8.63 -1.85
CA LEU A 70 12.86 8.46 -0.48
C LEU A 70 13.98 8.46 0.56
N GLU A 71 15.18 7.97 0.24
CA GLU A 71 16.34 8.08 1.14
C GLU A 71 16.82 9.53 1.27
N GLN A 72 16.93 10.26 0.15
CA GLN A 72 17.34 11.67 0.16
C GLN A 72 16.31 12.57 0.85
N ALA A 73 15.01 12.25 0.73
CA ALA A 73 13.95 12.92 1.46
C ALA A 73 13.90 12.55 2.96
N GLY A 74 14.78 11.66 3.44
CA GLY A 74 14.82 11.23 4.84
C GLY A 74 13.58 10.42 5.26
N ARG A 75 12.92 9.75 4.31
CA ARG A 75 11.69 8.97 4.53
C ARG A 75 11.96 7.48 4.65
N LEU A 76 12.90 6.97 3.86
CA LEU A 76 13.28 5.55 3.81
C LEU A 76 14.70 5.36 4.39
N ASN A 77 14.90 4.28 5.15
CA ASN A 77 16.20 3.85 5.70
C ASN A 77 16.92 4.84 6.63
N TRP A 78 16.30 5.94 7.03
CA TRP A 78 16.87 6.87 8.02
C TRP A 78 17.15 6.19 9.36
N TRP A 79 16.40 5.15 9.72
CA TRP A 79 16.59 4.39 10.97
C TRP A 79 17.90 3.60 11.00
N VAL A 80 18.48 3.27 9.84
CA VAL A 80 19.76 2.52 9.77
C VAL A 80 20.92 3.36 10.32
N THR A 81 20.83 4.69 10.26
CA THR A 81 21.84 5.58 10.86
C THR A 81 21.69 5.69 12.38
N VAL A 82 20.48 5.46 12.89
CA VAL A 82 20.14 5.53 14.32
C VAL A 82 20.47 4.22 15.02
N ASP A 83 20.13 3.09 14.40
CA ASP A 83 20.42 1.75 14.88
C ASP A 83 21.04 0.90 13.76
N PRO A 84 22.37 0.69 13.78
CA PRO A 84 23.06 -0.12 12.78
C PRO A 84 22.63 -1.59 12.72
N SER A 85 21.88 -2.09 13.71
CA SER A 85 21.31 -3.44 13.68
C SER A 85 20.07 -3.52 12.79
N CYS A 86 19.46 -2.38 12.45
CA CYS A 86 18.30 -2.34 11.57
C CYS A 86 18.71 -2.58 10.11
N GLN A 87 17.93 -3.41 9.42
CA GLN A 87 18.16 -3.72 8.01
C GLN A 87 17.69 -2.57 7.11
N ARG A 88 18.43 -2.37 6.01
CA ARG A 88 18.00 -1.53 4.91
C ARG A 88 16.87 -2.22 4.14
N LEU A 89 15.84 -1.45 3.78
CA LEU A 89 14.76 -1.91 2.92
C LEU A 89 14.95 -1.38 1.50
N LEU A 90 14.59 -2.21 0.51
CA LEU A 90 14.80 -1.94 -0.91
C LEU A 90 13.45 -2.01 -1.64
N PRO A 91 13.09 -1.00 -2.46
CA PRO A 91 11.87 -1.02 -3.25
C PRO A 91 12.03 -1.92 -4.48
N LEU A 92 11.21 -2.97 -4.59
CA LEU A 92 11.20 -3.82 -5.77
C LEU A 92 10.58 -3.10 -6.97
N ALA A 93 11.19 -3.28 -8.13
CA ALA A 93 10.67 -2.81 -9.41
C ALA A 93 9.30 -3.45 -9.71
N THR A 94 8.35 -2.59 -10.06
CA THR A 94 6.94 -2.91 -10.31
C THR A 94 6.50 -2.34 -11.65
N THR A 95 5.53 -2.98 -12.31
CA THR A 95 4.94 -2.49 -13.56
C THR A 95 3.99 -1.31 -13.30
N GLY A 96 4.00 -0.33 -14.21
CA GLY A 96 3.19 0.90 -14.15
C GLY A 96 1.94 0.83 -15.04
N ASP A 97 1.18 -0.25 -14.96
CA ASP A 97 -0.05 -0.48 -15.75
C ASP A 97 -1.32 0.00 -15.02
N GLY A 98 -1.18 0.80 -13.95
CA GLY A 98 -2.28 1.21 -13.07
C GLY A 98 -2.65 0.18 -11.99
N ASN A 99 -2.08 -1.03 -12.03
CA ASN A 99 -2.29 -2.07 -11.02
C ASN A 99 -1.11 -2.16 -10.01
N CYS A 100 -0.25 -1.14 -9.97
CA CYS A 100 1.00 -1.13 -9.22
C CYS A 100 0.85 -1.42 -7.71
N LEU A 101 -0.20 -0.92 -7.05
CA LEU A 101 -0.47 -1.22 -5.64
C LEU A 101 -0.60 -2.73 -5.39
N LEU A 102 -1.36 -3.40 -6.27
CA LEU A 102 -1.66 -4.83 -6.13
C LEU A 102 -0.50 -5.70 -6.60
N HIS A 103 0.25 -5.22 -7.60
CA HIS A 103 1.55 -5.80 -7.93
C HIS A 103 2.54 -5.73 -6.79
N ALA A 104 2.69 -4.56 -6.14
CA ALA A 104 3.58 -4.38 -5.01
C ALA A 104 3.16 -5.27 -3.82
N ALA A 105 1.87 -5.33 -3.51
CA ALA A 105 1.37 -6.20 -2.45
C ALA A 105 1.64 -7.68 -2.74
N SER A 106 1.38 -8.11 -3.98
CA SER A 106 1.61 -9.50 -4.43
C SER A 106 3.11 -9.86 -4.44
N LEU A 107 3.98 -8.94 -4.87
CA LEU A 107 5.44 -9.10 -4.81
C LEU A 107 5.94 -9.20 -3.38
N GLY A 108 5.47 -8.32 -2.48
CA GLY A 108 5.89 -8.30 -1.08
C GLY A 108 5.46 -9.54 -0.30
N MET A 109 4.44 -10.27 -0.76
CA MET A 109 3.96 -11.50 -0.14
C MET A 109 4.50 -12.77 -0.80
N TRP A 110 4.48 -12.83 -2.15
CA TRP A 110 4.75 -14.05 -2.92
C TRP A 110 5.91 -13.95 -3.89
N GLY A 111 6.47 -12.75 -4.11
CA GLY A 111 7.54 -12.54 -5.09
C GLY A 111 7.07 -12.52 -6.55
N PHE A 112 5.77 -12.43 -6.83
CA PHE A 112 5.27 -12.23 -8.18
C PHE A 112 4.15 -11.17 -8.28
N HIS A 113 3.96 -10.62 -9.48
CA HIS A 113 2.96 -9.57 -9.75
C HIS A 113 1.53 -10.14 -9.78
N ASP A 114 0.52 -9.39 -9.35
CA ASP A 114 -0.91 -9.72 -9.53
C ASP A 114 -1.43 -9.64 -10.98
N ARG A 115 -0.87 -10.41 -11.93
CA ARG A 115 -1.34 -10.39 -13.34
C ARG A 115 -2.66 -11.14 -13.60
N ASP A 116 -3.13 -11.94 -12.63
CA ASP A 116 -4.42 -12.65 -12.74
C ASP A 116 -5.57 -11.79 -12.15
N LEU A 117 -5.23 -10.59 -11.66
CA LEU A 117 -6.10 -9.60 -11.04
C LEU A 117 -6.85 -10.16 -9.82
N MET A 118 -6.20 -11.08 -9.11
CA MET A 118 -6.74 -11.80 -7.97
C MET A 118 -7.00 -10.86 -6.81
N LEU A 119 -5.99 -10.06 -6.47
CA LEU A 119 -6.13 -9.06 -5.42
C LEU A 119 -7.10 -7.96 -5.87
N ARG A 120 -7.08 -7.59 -7.16
CA ARG A 120 -7.97 -6.54 -7.69
C ARG A 120 -9.43 -6.92 -7.60
N LYS A 121 -9.77 -8.12 -8.04
CA LYS A 121 -11.13 -8.68 -7.94
C LYS A 121 -11.58 -8.83 -6.48
N SER A 122 -10.68 -9.23 -5.59
CA SER A 122 -10.99 -9.37 -4.16
C SER A 122 -11.27 -8.03 -3.50
N LEU A 123 -10.46 -7.01 -3.82
CA LEU A 123 -10.63 -5.63 -3.38
C LEU A 123 -11.98 -5.06 -3.85
N TYR A 124 -12.25 -5.16 -5.15
CA TYR A 124 -13.53 -4.75 -5.74
C TYR A 124 -14.71 -5.45 -5.07
N THR A 125 -14.64 -6.78 -4.89
CA THR A 125 -15.71 -7.57 -4.28
C THR A 125 -15.98 -7.16 -2.84
N LEU A 126 -14.94 -6.85 -2.06
CA LEU A 126 -15.10 -6.38 -0.67
C LEU A 126 -15.83 -5.02 -0.63
N MET A 127 -15.50 -4.09 -1.54
CA MET A 127 -16.14 -2.78 -1.63
C MET A 127 -17.57 -2.85 -2.15
N ASP A 128 -17.86 -3.74 -3.10
CA ASP A 128 -19.19 -3.87 -3.71
C ASP A 128 -20.15 -4.73 -2.86
N LYS A 129 -19.69 -5.88 -2.37
CA LYS A 129 -20.58 -6.89 -1.74
C LYS A 129 -20.16 -7.34 -0.35
N GLY A 130 -19.05 -6.80 0.17
CA GLY A 130 -18.52 -7.21 1.47
C GLY A 130 -19.46 -6.87 2.64
N VAL A 131 -19.48 -7.72 3.65
CA VAL A 131 -20.23 -7.46 4.90
C VAL A 131 -19.71 -6.23 5.65
N GLU A 132 -18.44 -5.90 5.47
CA GLU A 132 -17.75 -4.75 6.08
C GLU A 132 -17.96 -3.44 5.28
N ARG A 133 -18.56 -3.51 4.07
CA ARG A 133 -18.73 -2.39 3.12
C ARG A 133 -19.23 -1.11 3.78
N GLU A 134 -20.32 -1.19 4.53
CA GLU A 134 -20.95 0.00 5.12
C GLU A 134 -20.08 0.64 6.20
N ALA A 135 -19.30 -0.15 6.94
CA ALA A 135 -18.37 0.39 7.93
C ALA A 135 -17.14 1.04 7.27
N LEU A 136 -16.59 0.37 6.25
CA LEU A 136 -15.52 0.94 5.41
C LEU A 136 -15.97 2.27 4.79
N ARG A 137 -17.20 2.35 4.25
CA ARG A 137 -17.78 3.58 3.69
C ARG A 137 -17.90 4.69 4.73
N ARG A 138 -18.35 4.39 5.96
CA ARG A 138 -18.44 5.40 7.04
C ARG A 138 -17.07 5.96 7.41
N ARG A 139 -16.05 5.11 7.51
CA ARG A 139 -14.66 5.54 7.80
C ARG A 139 -14.09 6.45 6.72
N TRP A 140 -14.30 6.06 5.45
CA TRP A 140 -13.90 6.89 4.32
C TRP A 140 -14.60 8.25 4.36
N ARG A 141 -15.94 8.25 4.45
CA ARG A 141 -16.73 9.48 4.50
C ARG A 141 -16.32 10.36 5.68
N TRP A 142 -16.03 9.77 6.84
CA TRP A 142 -15.52 10.49 8.00
C TRP A 142 -14.20 11.21 7.71
N GLN A 143 -13.19 10.49 7.22
CA GLN A 143 -11.88 11.07 6.92
C GLN A 143 -11.99 12.15 5.83
N GLN A 144 -12.73 11.87 4.75
CA GLN A 144 -12.97 12.83 3.67
C GLN A 144 -13.72 14.07 4.17
N THR A 145 -14.66 13.91 5.11
CA THR A 145 -15.36 15.04 5.74
C THR A 145 -14.39 15.94 6.51
N GLN A 146 -13.41 15.37 7.24
CA GLN A 146 -12.41 16.19 7.93
C GLN A 146 -11.53 16.95 6.94
N GLN A 147 -11.11 16.32 5.85
CA GLN A 147 -10.32 16.97 4.80
C GLN A 147 -11.10 18.08 4.09
N ASN A 148 -12.36 17.82 3.74
CA ASN A 148 -13.23 18.80 3.07
C ASN A 148 -13.47 20.04 3.95
N LYS A 149 -13.51 19.88 5.28
CA LYS A 149 -13.62 21.01 6.22
C LYS A 149 -12.43 21.97 6.11
N GLU A 150 -11.23 21.49 5.80
CA GLU A 150 -10.04 22.34 5.65
C GLU A 150 -10.16 23.30 4.45
N SER A 151 -10.91 22.92 3.42
CA SER A 151 -11.19 23.73 2.23
C SER A 151 -12.57 24.42 2.25
N GLY A 152 -13.38 24.18 3.30
CA GLY A 152 -14.76 24.67 3.39
C GLY A 152 -15.73 23.98 2.44
N LEU A 153 -15.36 22.83 1.87
CA LEU A 153 -16.18 22.03 0.99
C LEU A 153 -17.20 21.20 1.80
N VAL A 154 -18.45 21.16 1.34
CA VAL A 154 -19.50 20.34 1.95
C VAL A 154 -20.25 19.64 0.82
N TYR A 155 -20.19 18.31 0.80
CA TYR A 155 -20.89 17.51 -0.19
C TYR A 155 -22.35 17.26 0.17
N THR A 156 -23.20 17.19 -0.85
CA THR A 156 -24.57 16.65 -0.72
C THR A 156 -24.55 15.12 -0.62
N GLU A 157 -25.68 14.50 -0.24
CA GLU A 157 -25.78 13.03 -0.20
C GLU A 157 -25.60 12.41 -1.60
N GLU A 158 -26.04 13.09 -2.65
CA GLU A 158 -25.86 12.65 -4.04
C GLU A 158 -24.38 12.69 -4.44
N GLU A 159 -23.64 13.74 -4.04
CA GLU A 159 -22.19 13.83 -4.26
C GLU A 159 -21.46 12.74 -3.49
N TRP A 160 -21.80 12.50 -2.22
CA TRP A 160 -21.23 11.40 -1.44
C TRP A 160 -21.49 10.02 -2.06
N GLN A 161 -22.66 9.82 -2.66
CA GLN A 161 -22.98 8.58 -3.37
C GLN A 161 -22.16 8.47 -4.66
N LYS A 162 -22.04 9.55 -5.41
CA LYS A 162 -21.27 9.60 -6.65
C LYS A 162 -19.78 9.32 -6.43
N GLU A 163 -19.15 9.99 -5.47
CA GLU A 163 -17.72 9.78 -5.13
C GLU A 163 -17.48 8.34 -4.66
N TRP A 164 -18.42 7.76 -3.90
CA TRP A 164 -18.34 6.35 -3.49
C TRP A 164 -18.44 5.38 -4.67
N ASP A 165 -19.34 5.65 -5.62
CA ASP A 165 -19.50 4.83 -6.82
C ASP A 165 -18.27 4.95 -7.75
N GLU A 166 -17.64 6.13 -7.79
CA GLU A 166 -16.37 6.35 -8.49
C GLU A 166 -15.22 5.54 -7.86
N LEU A 167 -15.10 5.50 -6.53
CA LEU A 167 -14.13 4.64 -5.84
C LEU A 167 -14.33 3.16 -6.19
N ILE A 168 -15.57 2.66 -6.16
CA ILE A 168 -15.86 1.27 -6.57
C ILE A 168 -15.45 1.03 -8.03
N LYS A 169 -15.70 2.00 -8.91
CA LYS A 169 -15.34 1.90 -10.33
C LYS A 169 -13.81 1.81 -10.52
N LEU A 170 -13.02 2.59 -9.80
CA LEU A 170 -11.55 2.54 -9.86
C LEU A 170 -11.00 1.16 -9.49
N ALA A 171 -11.66 0.45 -8.57
CA ALA A 171 -11.29 -0.91 -8.18
C ALA A 171 -11.64 -2.01 -9.21
N SER A 172 -12.47 -1.71 -10.22
CA SER A 172 -12.95 -2.69 -11.21
C SER A 172 -11.82 -3.37 -11.99
N SER A 173 -11.90 -4.66 -12.25
CA SER A 173 -10.90 -5.36 -13.09
C SER A 173 -11.05 -5.09 -14.60
N GLU A 174 -11.91 -4.16 -15.00
CA GLU A 174 -12.07 -3.75 -16.40
C GLU A 174 -10.92 -2.82 -16.84
N PRO A 175 -10.22 -3.13 -17.95
CA PRO A 175 -9.20 -2.25 -18.50
C PRO A 175 -9.80 -0.92 -18.97
N ARG A 176 -9.00 0.14 -18.94
CA ARG A 176 -9.35 1.44 -19.52
C ARG A 176 -9.58 1.30 -21.01
N VAL A 177 -10.73 1.77 -21.48
CA VAL A 177 -11.05 1.82 -22.90
C VAL A 177 -10.32 3.01 -23.52
N HIS A 178 -9.18 2.78 -24.16
CA HIS A 178 -8.57 3.78 -25.03
C HIS A 178 -9.42 3.90 -26.30
N TYR A 179 -10.35 4.86 -26.34
CA TYR A 179 -10.89 5.33 -27.61
C TYR A 179 -9.77 6.10 -28.32
N SER A 180 -9.00 5.39 -29.15
CA SER A 180 -8.08 5.99 -30.11
C SER A 180 -8.87 6.95 -31.01
N THR A 181 -8.90 8.22 -30.62
CA THR A 181 -9.52 9.28 -31.40
C THR A 181 -8.48 9.71 -32.45
N ASN A 182 -8.39 8.94 -33.54
CA ASN A 182 -8.11 9.44 -34.89
C ASN A 182 -8.14 8.29 -35.90
N GLY A 183 -8.97 8.46 -36.93
CA GLY A 183 -9.14 7.54 -38.04
C GLY A 183 -7.93 7.43 -38.96
N GLY A 184 -7.83 6.28 -39.64
CA GLY A 184 -6.83 6.05 -40.69
C GLY A 184 -6.67 4.57 -40.99
N SER A 185 -7.40 4.10 -42.00
CA SER A 185 -7.25 2.79 -42.65
C SER A 185 -5.78 2.34 -42.75
N CYS A 186 -5.38 1.29 -42.04
CA CYS A 186 -4.36 0.33 -42.50
C CYS A 186 -4.24 -0.89 -41.57
N SER A 187 -4.49 -2.07 -42.16
CA SER A 187 -3.79 -3.35 -41.96
C SER A 187 -3.52 -3.85 -40.54
N GLY A 188 -4.15 -4.99 -40.22
CA GLY A 188 -3.96 -5.74 -38.99
C GLY A 188 -2.49 -6.01 -38.66
N VAL A 189 -2.05 -5.40 -37.57
CA VAL A 189 -1.02 -5.91 -36.67
C VAL A 189 -1.62 -5.72 -35.30
N GLU A 190 -2.03 -6.80 -34.65
CA GLU A 190 -2.46 -6.77 -33.25
C GLU A 190 -1.26 -6.30 -32.41
N SER A 191 -1.19 -5.00 -32.12
CA SER A 191 -0.33 -4.51 -31.06
C SER A 191 -0.93 -5.01 -29.76
N SER A 192 -0.31 -6.05 -29.21
CA SER A 192 -0.55 -6.58 -27.87
C SER A 192 -0.17 -5.52 -26.83
N GLU A 193 -0.91 -4.42 -26.76
CA GLU A 193 -0.77 -3.46 -25.68
C GLU A 193 -1.26 -4.13 -24.39
N GLU A 194 -0.39 -4.19 -23.38
CA GLU A 194 -0.78 -4.74 -22.07
C GLU A 194 -1.95 -3.89 -21.53
N PRO A 195 -2.98 -4.53 -20.95
CA PRO A 195 -4.15 -3.82 -20.47
C PRO A 195 -3.76 -2.84 -19.37
N VAL A 196 -4.22 -1.59 -19.49
CA VAL A 196 -4.01 -0.54 -18.49
C VAL A 196 -5.26 -0.45 -17.62
N TYR A 197 -5.08 -0.41 -16.30
CA TYR A 197 -6.15 -0.30 -15.30
C TYR A 197 -6.19 1.10 -14.71
N GLU A 198 -7.27 1.43 -14.00
CA GLU A 198 -7.37 2.68 -13.26
C GLU A 198 -6.42 2.70 -12.05
N SER A 199 -5.80 3.84 -11.76
CA SER A 199 -4.97 3.98 -10.56
C SER A 199 -5.82 3.95 -9.29
N LEU A 200 -5.23 3.46 -8.19
CA LEU A 200 -5.92 3.30 -6.91
C LEU A 200 -5.46 4.38 -5.90
N GLU A 201 -6.41 4.81 -5.07
CA GLU A 201 -6.25 5.83 -4.02
C GLU A 201 -5.97 5.22 -2.62
N GLU A 202 -5.72 6.06 -1.62
CA GLU A 202 -5.37 5.64 -0.25
C GLU A 202 -6.45 4.81 0.42
N PHE A 203 -7.73 5.04 0.08
CA PHE A 203 -8.82 4.21 0.60
C PHE A 203 -8.73 2.76 0.09
N HIS A 204 -8.25 2.55 -1.12
CA HIS A 204 -8.04 1.20 -1.65
C HIS A 204 -6.90 0.48 -0.92
N VAL A 205 -5.88 1.20 -0.43
CA VAL A 205 -4.85 0.62 0.45
C VAL A 205 -5.48 0.15 1.76
N PHE A 206 -6.40 0.93 2.34
CA PHE A 206 -7.14 0.55 3.54
C PHE A 206 -8.00 -0.70 3.32
N VAL A 207 -8.75 -0.75 2.22
CA VAL A 207 -9.55 -1.92 1.84
C VAL A 207 -8.64 -3.13 1.59
N LEU A 208 -7.50 -2.95 0.94
CA LEU A 208 -6.53 -4.02 0.71
C LEU A 208 -6.04 -4.61 2.04
N ALA A 209 -5.77 -3.80 3.07
CA ALA A 209 -5.40 -4.32 4.39
C ALA A 209 -6.46 -5.27 4.96
N HIS A 210 -7.75 -5.02 4.70
CA HIS A 210 -8.87 -5.89 5.09
C HIS A 210 -8.92 -7.17 4.27
N VAL A 211 -8.74 -7.08 2.94
CA VAL A 211 -8.63 -8.26 2.05
C VAL A 211 -7.52 -9.19 2.52
N LEU A 212 -6.38 -8.63 2.90
CA LEU A 212 -5.22 -9.38 3.37
C LEU A 212 -5.30 -9.79 4.85
N LYS A 213 -6.23 -9.20 5.62
CA LYS A 213 -6.28 -9.27 7.09
C LYS A 213 -4.91 -9.00 7.72
N ARG A 214 -4.20 -8.04 7.16
CA ARG A 214 -2.79 -7.77 7.45
C ARG A 214 -2.55 -6.26 7.41
N PRO A 215 -1.90 -5.67 8.42
CA PRO A 215 -1.49 -4.27 8.40
C PRO A 215 -0.64 -3.94 7.17
N ILE A 216 -0.84 -2.75 6.61
CA ILE A 216 0.02 -2.21 5.55
C ILE A 216 0.67 -0.93 6.07
N VAL A 217 1.99 -0.82 5.90
CA VAL A 217 2.75 0.41 6.19
C VAL A 217 3.26 0.95 4.86
N VAL A 218 2.91 2.20 4.55
CA VAL A 218 3.35 2.87 3.33
C VAL A 218 4.34 3.97 3.68
N VAL A 219 5.56 3.84 3.16
CA VAL A 219 6.61 4.85 3.23
C VAL A 219 6.50 5.76 2.00
N ALA A 220 6.29 7.04 2.23
CA ALA A 220 6.17 8.04 1.17
C ALA A 220 6.76 9.37 1.64
N ASP A 221 7.05 10.28 0.71
CA ASP A 221 7.19 11.69 1.07
C ASP A 221 5.83 12.28 1.45
N THR A 222 5.84 13.44 2.12
CA THR A 222 4.62 14.09 2.62
C THR A 222 4.05 15.11 1.64
N MET A 223 4.89 15.63 0.73
CA MET A 223 4.53 16.69 -0.21
C MET A 223 5.08 16.36 -1.61
N LEU A 224 4.24 16.51 -2.62
CA LEU A 224 4.67 16.65 -4.01
C LEU A 224 5.40 17.98 -4.16
N ARG A 225 6.50 17.96 -4.90
CA ARG A 225 7.30 19.15 -5.20
C ARG A 225 7.20 19.50 -6.68
N ASP A 226 7.16 20.79 -6.98
CA ASP A 226 7.20 21.26 -8.36
C ASP A 226 8.63 21.20 -8.95
N SER A 227 8.80 21.66 -10.19
CA SER A 227 10.12 21.70 -10.85
C SER A 227 11.12 22.66 -10.19
N GLY A 228 10.66 23.58 -9.34
CA GLY A 228 11.48 24.47 -8.52
C GLY A 228 11.86 23.86 -7.16
N GLY A 229 11.26 22.72 -6.78
CA GLY A 229 11.46 22.06 -5.49
C GLY A 229 10.49 22.52 -4.39
N GLU A 230 9.58 23.44 -4.71
CA GLU A 230 8.61 24.00 -3.78
C GLU A 230 7.46 23.02 -3.52
N ALA A 231 6.92 23.02 -2.30
CA ALA A 231 5.81 22.15 -1.93
C ALA A 231 4.53 22.55 -2.71
N PHE A 232 3.98 21.60 -3.45
CA PHE A 232 2.83 21.79 -4.33
C PHE A 232 1.54 21.24 -3.72
N ALA A 233 1.53 19.96 -3.31
CA ALA A 233 0.34 19.31 -2.77
C ALA A 233 0.73 18.16 -1.81
N PRO A 234 -0.07 17.86 -0.78
CA PRO A 234 0.21 16.75 0.12
C PRO A 234 0.08 15.39 -0.58
N ILE A 235 0.91 14.43 -0.17
CA ILE A 235 0.83 13.02 -0.59
C ILE A 235 0.04 12.25 0.48
N PRO A 236 -1.17 11.74 0.18
CA PRO A 236 -2.05 11.15 1.20
C PRO A 236 -1.73 9.70 1.55
N PHE A 237 -0.76 9.07 0.87
CA PHE A 237 -0.51 7.63 0.99
C PHE A 237 0.38 7.24 2.19
N GLY A 238 1.23 8.13 2.68
CA GLY A 238 2.17 7.80 3.76
C GLY A 238 1.44 7.49 5.07
N GLY A 239 1.74 6.35 5.70
CA GLY A 239 1.16 6.00 7.00
C GLY A 239 0.87 4.52 7.20
N ILE A 240 -0.01 4.24 8.16
CA ILE A 240 -0.36 2.91 8.64
C ILE A 240 -1.83 2.62 8.34
N TYR A 241 -2.09 1.48 7.70
CA TYR A 241 -3.42 0.99 7.34
C TYR A 241 -3.69 -0.31 8.09
N LEU A 242 -4.66 -0.28 9.01
CA LEU A 242 -5.03 -1.44 9.83
C LEU A 242 -6.37 -2.04 9.35
N PRO A 243 -6.53 -3.37 9.38
CA PRO A 243 -7.81 -4.03 9.06
C PRO A 243 -8.82 -3.90 10.22
N LEU A 244 -9.26 -2.67 10.51
CA LEU A 244 -10.04 -2.33 11.70
C LEU A 244 -11.44 -2.95 11.77
N GLU A 245 -12.03 -3.30 10.62
CA GLU A 245 -13.32 -4.02 10.58
C GLU A 245 -13.17 -5.54 10.80
N VAL A 246 -11.93 -6.03 10.89
CA VAL A 246 -11.61 -7.42 11.22
C VAL A 246 -11.07 -7.49 12.65
N PRO A 247 -11.60 -8.40 13.51
CA PRO A 247 -11.06 -8.60 14.84
C PRO A 247 -9.55 -8.91 14.81
N ALA A 248 -8.74 -8.22 15.61
CA ALA A 248 -7.28 -8.32 15.57
C ALA A 248 -6.73 -9.75 15.78
N ASN A 249 -7.46 -10.62 16.49
CA ASN A 249 -7.09 -12.03 16.66
C ASN A 249 -7.27 -12.89 15.40
N LYS A 250 -7.95 -12.38 14.37
CA LYS A 250 -8.11 -12.97 13.05
C LYS A 250 -7.18 -12.33 12.01
N CYS A 251 -6.28 -11.44 12.44
CA CYS A 251 -5.35 -10.72 11.57
C CYS A 251 -3.91 -11.20 11.78
N HIS A 252 -3.12 -11.10 10.70
CA HIS A 252 -1.67 -11.21 10.80
C HIS A 252 -1.09 -9.95 11.44
N ARG A 253 -0.09 -10.11 12.30
CA ARG A 253 0.56 -8.96 13.00
C ARG A 253 1.84 -8.44 12.35
N SER A 254 2.38 -9.18 11.38
CA SER A 254 3.52 -8.73 10.57
C SER A 254 2.99 -7.82 9.45
N PRO A 255 3.43 -6.55 9.34
CA PRO A 255 2.95 -5.68 8.28
C PRO A 255 3.45 -6.10 6.91
N LEU A 256 2.70 -5.74 5.87
CA LEU A 256 3.23 -5.59 4.51
C LEU A 256 3.76 -4.16 4.38
N VAL A 257 5.00 -4.00 3.92
CA VAL A 257 5.63 -2.68 3.82
C VAL A 257 5.73 -2.30 2.34
N LEU A 258 5.19 -1.13 2.00
CA LEU A 258 5.18 -0.58 0.65
C LEU A 258 5.88 0.79 0.65
N ALA A 259 6.38 1.18 -0.51
CA ALA A 259 6.83 2.52 -0.80
C ALA A 259 5.93 3.16 -1.86
N TYR A 260 5.74 4.47 -1.75
CA TYR A 260 5.05 5.28 -2.75
C TYR A 260 5.88 6.49 -3.13
N ASP A 261 6.08 6.68 -4.44
CA ASP A 261 6.74 7.84 -5.04
C ASP A 261 6.25 8.01 -6.48
N GLN A 262 6.09 9.26 -6.93
CA GLN A 262 5.75 9.60 -8.32
C GLN A 262 4.59 8.78 -8.93
N ALA A 263 3.47 8.66 -8.20
CA ALA A 263 2.29 7.88 -8.61
C ALA A 263 2.55 6.38 -8.82
N HIS A 264 3.57 5.83 -8.15
CA HIS A 264 3.95 4.43 -8.27
C HIS A 264 4.13 3.77 -6.89
N PHE A 265 3.73 2.51 -6.79
CA PHE A 265 3.89 1.68 -5.60
C PHE A 265 4.95 0.59 -5.83
N SER A 266 5.80 0.38 -4.83
CA SER A 266 6.78 -0.71 -4.79
C SER A 266 6.74 -1.45 -3.47
N ALA A 267 7.06 -2.75 -3.48
CA ALA A 267 7.21 -3.53 -2.26
C ALA A 267 8.55 -3.20 -1.61
N LEU A 268 8.56 -2.88 -0.32
CA LEU A 268 9.79 -2.72 0.45
C LEU A 268 10.18 -4.06 1.07
N VAL A 269 11.34 -4.57 0.69
CA VAL A 269 11.85 -5.88 1.13
C VAL A 269 13.24 -5.75 1.73
N SER A 270 13.55 -6.63 2.68
CA SER A 270 14.91 -6.79 3.21
C SER A 270 15.69 -7.79 2.38
N MET A 271 17.01 -7.78 2.57
CA MET A 271 17.92 -8.79 2.04
C MET A 271 18.25 -9.81 3.14
N GLU A 272 18.30 -11.08 2.79
CA GLU A 272 18.73 -12.14 3.70
C GLU A 272 20.17 -11.89 4.18
N HIS A 273 20.42 -12.13 5.47
CA HIS A 273 21.76 -12.08 6.05
C HIS A 273 22.14 -13.45 6.62
N LYS A 274 23.26 -14.02 6.14
CA LYS A 274 23.73 -15.38 6.50
C LYS A 274 23.96 -15.60 8.00
N GLU A 275 24.25 -14.56 8.77
CA GLU A 275 24.61 -14.69 10.18
C GLU A 275 23.44 -14.52 11.17
N ASN A 276 22.25 -14.12 10.72
CA ASN A 276 21.19 -13.70 11.65
C ASN A 276 19.89 -14.51 11.48
N THR A 277 19.78 -15.59 12.25
CA THR A 277 18.57 -16.44 12.31
C THR A 277 17.42 -15.81 13.11
N LYS A 278 17.57 -14.60 13.65
CA LYS A 278 16.61 -14.02 14.62
C LYS A 278 16.08 -12.61 14.37
N ASP A 279 16.68 -11.83 13.48
CA ASP A 279 16.23 -10.44 13.29
C ASP A 279 15.35 -10.31 12.05
N GLN A 280 14.02 -10.42 12.29
CA GLN A 280 13.03 -9.93 11.36
C GLN A 280 13.30 -8.46 11.06
N ALA A 281 13.29 -8.07 9.78
CA ALA A 281 13.37 -6.68 9.39
C ALA A 281 12.33 -5.86 10.15
N VAL A 282 12.75 -4.71 10.68
CA VAL A 282 11.87 -3.79 11.41
C VAL A 282 11.55 -2.59 10.53
N ILE A 283 10.38 -1.99 10.78
CA ILE A 283 9.96 -0.72 10.19
C ILE A 283 9.55 0.21 11.34
N PRO A 284 10.12 1.43 11.44
CA PRO A 284 9.64 2.40 12.41
C PRO A 284 8.17 2.76 12.17
N LEU A 285 7.42 2.98 13.25
CA LEU A 285 6.05 3.48 13.20
C LEU A 285 5.99 5.01 13.38
N THR A 286 7.15 5.67 13.30
CA THR A 286 7.32 7.11 13.34
C THR A 286 8.01 7.59 12.06
N ASP A 287 7.89 8.88 11.77
CA ASP A 287 8.81 9.54 10.83
C ASP A 287 10.20 9.76 11.46
N SER A 288 11.10 10.37 10.68
CA SER A 288 12.46 10.72 11.08
C SER A 288 12.52 11.80 12.15
N GLU A 289 11.42 12.52 12.41
CA GLU A 289 11.25 13.48 13.51
C GLU A 289 10.61 12.81 14.75
N HIS A 290 10.48 11.48 14.75
CA HIS A 290 9.91 10.67 15.82
C HIS A 290 8.43 10.95 16.12
N LYS A 291 7.72 11.57 15.17
CA LYS A 291 6.27 11.73 15.24
C LYS A 291 5.60 10.46 14.73
N LEU A 292 4.60 9.97 15.44
CA LEU A 292 3.83 8.78 15.05
C LEU A 292 3.24 8.96 13.64
N LEU A 293 3.44 7.96 12.78
CA LEU A 293 2.89 7.95 11.43
C LEU A 293 1.35 8.06 11.47
N PRO A 294 0.73 8.70 10.46
CA PRO A 294 -0.73 8.75 10.36
C PRO A 294 -1.33 7.33 10.35
N VAL A 295 -2.34 7.11 11.19
CA VAL A 295 -3.16 5.88 11.13
C VAL A 295 -4.40 6.22 10.33
N HIS A 296 -4.47 5.69 9.11
CA HIS A 296 -5.51 6.00 8.14
C HIS A 296 -6.85 5.37 8.52
N PHE A 297 -7.93 6.11 8.29
CA PHE A 297 -9.32 5.67 8.47
C PHE A 297 -9.61 5.08 9.86
N ALA A 298 -8.90 5.56 10.88
CA ALA A 298 -8.91 4.97 12.22
C ALA A 298 -10.25 5.10 12.97
N VAL A 299 -11.09 6.07 12.56
CA VAL A 299 -12.36 6.40 13.21
C VAL A 299 -13.54 5.96 12.34
N ASP A 300 -14.39 5.10 12.90
CA ASP A 300 -15.76 4.90 12.42
C ASP A 300 -16.69 5.64 13.39
N PRO A 301 -17.41 6.69 12.95
CA PRO A 301 -18.33 7.40 13.83
C PRO A 301 -19.57 6.57 14.22
N GLY A 302 -19.78 5.41 13.59
CA GLY A 302 -20.86 4.48 13.88
C GLY A 302 -22.13 4.75 13.08
N LYS A 303 -23.07 3.80 13.13
CA LYS A 303 -24.33 3.85 12.36
C LYS A 303 -25.30 4.93 12.82
N GLU A 304 -25.18 5.35 14.09
CA GLU A 304 -26.04 6.36 14.71
C GLU A 304 -25.58 7.80 14.42
N TRP A 305 -24.43 7.97 13.75
CA TRP A 305 -23.90 9.29 13.41
C TRP A 305 -24.79 10.00 12.39
N GLN A 306 -25.23 11.22 12.72
CA GLN A 306 -26.05 12.04 11.82
C GLN A 306 -25.18 13.07 11.10
N TRP A 307 -24.79 12.75 9.86
CA TRP A 307 -24.05 13.64 8.98
C TRP A 307 -24.73 15.02 8.83
N GLY A 308 -23.94 16.09 8.78
CA GLY A 308 -24.35 17.49 8.74
C GLY A 308 -24.73 18.07 10.11
N LYS A 309 -25.37 17.30 10.99
CA LYS A 309 -25.75 17.75 12.34
C LYS A 309 -24.61 17.54 13.34
N ASP A 310 -24.19 16.29 13.48
CA ASP A 310 -23.21 15.88 14.48
C ASP A 310 -21.80 16.38 14.14
N ASP A 311 -21.55 16.71 12.86
CA ASP A 311 -20.31 17.31 12.38
C ASP A 311 -20.01 18.71 12.93
N SER A 312 -21.03 19.37 13.50
CA SER A 312 -20.95 20.69 14.13
C SER A 312 -21.00 20.64 15.66
N ASP A 313 -21.26 19.47 16.23
CA ASP A 313 -21.32 19.27 17.67
C ASP A 313 -19.95 18.88 18.22
N ASN A 314 -19.29 19.84 18.87
CA ASN A 314 -17.97 19.67 19.47
C ASN A 314 -17.90 18.53 20.50
N VAL A 315 -19.00 18.24 21.21
CA VAL A 315 -19.03 17.18 22.22
C VAL A 315 -19.04 15.81 21.53
N LYS A 316 -19.87 15.66 20.50
CA LYS A 316 -19.90 14.42 19.69
C LYS A 316 -18.59 14.22 18.94
N LEU A 317 -18.03 15.26 18.33
CA LEU A 317 -16.72 15.21 17.67
C LEU A 317 -15.62 14.74 18.64
N ALA A 318 -15.56 15.32 19.84
CA ALA A 318 -14.58 14.91 20.86
C ALA A 318 -14.76 13.44 21.27
N SER A 319 -15.99 12.93 21.30
CA SER A 319 -16.27 11.54 21.68
C SER A 319 -15.74 10.50 20.68
N VAL A 320 -15.64 10.86 19.40
CA VAL A 320 -15.13 9.97 18.33
C VAL A 320 -13.68 10.29 17.95
N THR A 321 -13.12 11.38 18.44
CA THR A 321 -11.73 11.77 18.16
C THR A 321 -10.77 10.80 18.86
N LEU A 322 -9.89 10.19 18.07
CA LEU A 322 -8.96 9.18 18.57
C LEU A 322 -7.76 9.84 19.25
N SER A 323 -7.63 9.63 20.57
CA SER A 323 -6.47 10.08 21.35
C SER A 323 -5.18 9.35 20.92
N LEU A 324 -4.02 9.91 21.27
CA LEU A 324 -2.72 9.26 21.01
C LEU A 324 -2.62 7.89 21.69
N GLU A 325 -3.10 7.79 22.94
CA GLU A 325 -3.15 6.53 23.69
C GLU A 325 -4.02 5.47 22.99
N ALA A 326 -5.18 5.88 22.48
CA ALA A 326 -6.05 4.98 21.72
C ALA A 326 -5.40 4.53 20.40
N LYS A 327 -4.68 5.41 19.69
CA LYS A 327 -3.88 5.04 18.50
C LYS A 327 -2.82 4.01 18.84
N LEU A 328 -2.06 4.20 19.93
CA LEU A 328 -1.05 3.25 20.37
C LEU A 328 -1.68 1.89 20.73
N HIS A 329 -2.84 1.90 21.40
CA HIS A 329 -3.56 0.67 21.71
C HIS A 329 -4.01 -0.09 20.44
N LEU A 330 -4.47 0.61 19.41
CA LEU A 330 -4.78 0.00 18.11
C LEU A 330 -3.53 -0.63 17.49
N LEU A 331 -2.41 0.09 17.46
CA LEU A 331 -1.14 -0.44 16.94
C LEU A 331 -0.70 -1.70 17.68
N HIS A 332 -0.74 -1.70 19.01
CA HIS A 332 -0.43 -2.88 19.83
C HIS A 332 -1.39 -4.06 19.61
N SER A 333 -2.65 -3.79 19.25
CA SER A 333 -3.63 -4.84 18.98
C SER A 333 -3.35 -5.57 17.66
N TYR A 334 -3.01 -4.80 16.62
CA TYR A 334 -2.85 -5.29 15.25
C TYR A 334 -1.41 -5.58 14.83
N MET A 335 -0.40 -5.12 15.58
CA MET A 335 1.02 -5.27 15.24
C MET A 335 1.85 -5.72 16.44
N ASN A 336 2.98 -6.40 16.18
CA ASN A 336 3.97 -6.72 17.19
C ASN A 336 4.93 -5.54 17.40
N VAL A 337 4.46 -4.52 18.13
CA VAL A 337 5.24 -3.29 18.37
C VAL A 337 6.34 -3.54 19.40
N ARG A 338 7.56 -3.06 19.10
CA ARG A 338 8.69 -3.00 20.03
C ARG A 338 9.15 -1.56 20.19
N TRP A 339 9.50 -1.20 21.40
CA TRP A 339 10.09 0.11 21.71
C TRP A 339 11.61 0.00 21.59
N ILE A 340 12.20 0.84 20.74
CA ILE A 340 13.64 0.92 20.55
C ILE A 340 14.11 2.23 21.19
N THR A 341 15.18 2.16 21.99
CA THR A 341 15.77 3.34 22.62
C THR A 341 16.68 4.04 21.61
N LEU A 342 16.44 5.32 21.35
CA LEU A 342 17.29 6.13 20.51
C LEU A 342 18.59 6.51 21.26
N PRO A 343 19.74 6.63 20.57
CA PRO A 343 20.97 7.12 21.19
C PRO A 343 20.79 8.51 21.82
N CYS A 344 21.45 8.75 22.95
CA CYS A 344 21.28 9.95 23.80
C CYS A 344 21.56 11.28 23.08
N ASP A 345 22.31 11.27 21.97
CA ASP A 345 22.65 12.47 21.20
C ASP A 345 21.50 12.96 20.27
N MET A 346 20.37 12.23 20.24
CA MET A 346 19.17 12.54 19.44
C MET A 346 17.90 12.76 20.28
N GLN A 347 18.00 12.79 21.61
CA GLN A 347 16.94 13.22 22.54
C GLN A 347 17.09 14.70 22.87
#